data_AF-A0A7Y4UMD2-F1
#
_entry.id   AF-A0A7Y4UMD2-F1
#
_cell.length_a   1.000
_cell.length_b   1.000
_cell.length_c   1.000
_cell.angle_alpha   90.00
_cell.angle_beta   90.00
_cell.angle_gamma   90.00
#
_symmetry.space_group_name_H-M   'P 1'
#
loop_
_entity.id
_entity.type
_entity.pdbx_description
1 polymer ?
#
loop_
_entity_poly.entity_id
_entity_poly.type
_entity_poly.pdbx_seq_one_letter_code
_entity_poly.pdbx_strand_id
1 'polypeptide(L)'
;MPTQQRINDLTTYVAQWKAALAQLTEYRDTLLKINTKGVSLTDEAGNDLLQQRINTNDAAVLEHQRILIGMQSLLDRALSGENV
;
A
#
# COMPACT_ATOMS: atom_id res chain seq x y z
N MET A 1 -29.37 6.46 8.10
CA MET A 1 -28.79 7.72 7.59
C MET A 1 -27.65 7.37 6.63
N PRO A 2 -27.70 7.81 5.37
CA PRO A 2 -26.64 7.55 4.37
C PRO A 2 -25.23 7.89 4.88
N THR A 3 -25.11 8.90 5.75
CA THR A 3 -23.85 9.36 6.35
C THR A 3 -23.18 8.33 7.26
N GLN A 4 -23.95 7.57 8.07
CA GLN A 4 -23.37 6.58 8.99
C GLN A 4 -22.86 5.34 8.25
N GLN A 5 -23.62 4.85 7.27
CA GLN A 5 -23.17 3.73 6.44
C GLN A 5 -21.89 4.10 5.71
N ARG A 6 -21.82 5.32 5.17
CA ARG A 6 -20.63 5.83 4.48
C ARG A 6 -19.41 5.94 5.39
N ILE A 7 -19.58 6.44 6.62
CA ILE A 7 -18.48 6.49 7.61
C ILE A 7 -17.97 5.07 7.89
N ASN A 8 -18.87 4.10 8.02
CA ASN A 8 -18.49 2.70 8.24
C ASN A 8 -17.71 2.16 7.02
N ASP A 9 -18.19 2.38 5.81
CA ASP A 9 -17.52 1.93 4.57
C ASP A 9 -16.12 2.55 4.45
N LEU A 10 -15.99 3.87 4.64
CA LEU A 10 -14.70 4.57 4.61
C LEU A 10 -13.75 4.06 5.69
N THR A 11 -14.26 3.77 6.89
CA THR A 11 -13.46 3.18 7.98
C THR A 11 -12.94 1.80 7.59
N THR A 12 -13.79 0.95 7.02
CA THR A 12 -13.40 -0.38 6.53
C THR A 12 -12.35 -0.29 5.43
N TYR A 13 -12.54 0.59 4.44
CA TYR A 13 -11.55 0.76 3.37
C TYR A 13 -10.23 1.28 3.91
N VAL A 14 -10.21 2.30 4.76
CA VAL A 14 -8.99 2.80 5.41
C VAL A 14 -8.26 1.68 6.14
N ALA A 15 -8.97 0.81 6.87
CA ALA A 15 -8.38 -0.33 7.54
C ALA A 15 -7.77 -1.35 6.57
N GLN A 16 -8.46 -1.66 5.47
CA GLN A 16 -7.96 -2.56 4.42
C GLN A 16 -6.70 -2.02 3.75
N TRP A 17 -6.67 -0.74 3.38
CA TRP A 17 -5.49 -0.11 2.78
C TRP A 17 -4.31 -0.05 3.73
N LYS A 18 -4.54 0.18 5.03
CA LYS A 18 -3.50 0.09 6.07
C LYS A 18 -2.91 -1.32 6.16
N ALA A 19 -3.75 -2.35 6.13
CA ALA A 19 -3.30 -3.74 6.14
C ALA A 19 -2.50 -4.10 4.89
N ALA A 20 -2.97 -3.70 3.70
CA ALA A 20 -2.25 -3.91 2.45
C ALA A 20 -0.89 -3.20 2.44
N LEU A 21 -0.83 -1.95 2.91
CA LEU A 21 0.42 -1.20 3.01
C LEU A 21 1.43 -1.88 3.96
N ALA A 22 0.96 -2.41 5.09
CA ALA A 22 1.81 -3.16 6.02
C ALA A 22 2.39 -4.42 5.36
N GLN A 23 1.57 -5.19 4.64
CA GLN A 23 2.03 -6.38 3.90
C GLN A 23 3.05 -6.03 2.81
N LEU A 24 2.81 -4.97 2.03
CA LEU A 24 3.75 -4.52 1.01
C LEU A 24 5.08 -4.07 1.62
N THR A 25 5.04 -3.39 2.78
CA THR A 25 6.24 -2.97 3.50
C THR A 25 7.04 -4.16 4.02
N GLU A 26 6.37 -5.15 4.63
CA GLU A 26 7.03 -6.38 5.10
C GLU A 26 7.63 -7.19 3.93
N TYR A 27 6.92 -7.24 2.80
CA TYR A 27 7.42 -7.87 1.59
C TYR A 27 8.66 -7.13 1.04
N ARG A 28 8.64 -5.79 1.07
CA ARG A 28 9.79 -4.95 0.69
C ARG A 28 11.02 -5.29 1.52
N ASP A 29 10.86 -5.34 2.83
CA ASP A 29 11.95 -5.61 3.77
C ASP A 29 12.51 -7.02 3.56
N THR A 30 11.65 -7.97 3.21
CA THR A 30 12.07 -9.32 2.83
C THR A 30 12.91 -9.32 1.56
N LEU A 31 12.49 -8.62 0.51
CA LEU A 31 13.25 -8.49 -0.74
C LEU A 31 14.61 -7.81 -0.50
N LEU A 32 14.65 -6.76 0.33
CA LEU A 32 15.90 -6.08 0.69
C LEU A 32 16.84 -7.00 1.48
N LYS A 33 16.32 -7.80 2.42
CA LYS A 33 17.11 -8.81 3.16
C LYS A 33 17.65 -9.90 2.23
N ILE A 34 16.93 -10.28 1.19
CA ILE A 34 17.41 -11.22 0.17
C ILE A 34 18.54 -10.56 -0.64
N ASN A 35 18.37 -9.29 -1.03
CA ASN A 35 19.36 -8.53 -1.77
C ASN A 35 20.67 -8.36 -0.98
N THR A 36 20.59 -8.04 0.31
CA THR A 36 21.79 -7.88 1.16
C THR A 36 22.54 -9.19 1.41
N LYS A 37 21.89 -10.35 1.24
CA LYS A 37 22.54 -11.67 1.29
C LYS A 37 23.29 -12.01 0.00
N GLY A 38 23.26 -11.15 -1.02
CA GLY A 38 23.92 -11.38 -2.30
C GLY A 38 23.23 -12.43 -3.16
N VAL A 39 21.95 -12.72 -2.91
CA VAL A 39 21.17 -13.63 -3.75
C VAL A 39 20.85 -12.91 -5.05
N SER A 40 21.44 -13.36 -6.15
CA SER A 40 21.12 -12.88 -7.49
C SER A 40 19.96 -13.71 -8.06
N LEU A 41 18.91 -13.02 -8.50
CA LEU A 41 17.80 -13.62 -9.22
C LEU A 41 17.76 -12.98 -10.60
N THR A 42 18.22 -13.68 -11.63
CA THR A 42 18.21 -13.19 -13.01
C THR A 42 17.32 -14.04 -13.91
N ASP A 43 16.70 -13.41 -14.90
CA ASP A 43 16.01 -14.15 -15.98
C ASP A 43 17.00 -14.67 -17.04
N GLU A 44 16.47 -15.35 -18.05
CA GLU A 44 17.24 -15.89 -19.18
C GLU A 44 17.93 -14.79 -20.02
N ALA A 45 17.46 -13.54 -19.92
CA ALA A 45 18.05 -12.38 -20.58
C ALA A 45 19.08 -11.65 -19.70
N GLY A 46 19.34 -12.11 -18.48
CA GLY A 46 20.28 -11.51 -17.54
C GLY A 46 19.75 -10.31 -16.77
N ASN A 47 18.44 -10.04 -16.80
CA ASN A 47 17.85 -8.95 -16.04
C ASN A 47 17.74 -9.31 -14.56
N ASP A 48 18.07 -8.36 -13.68
CA ASP A 48 17.92 -8.51 -12.23
C ASP A 48 16.43 -8.47 -11.82
N LEU A 49 15.85 -9.66 -11.68
CA LEU A 49 14.46 -9.85 -11.26
C LEU A 49 14.23 -9.41 -9.81
N LEU A 50 15.25 -9.47 -8.95
CA LEU A 50 15.12 -9.04 -7.56
C LEU A 50 14.97 -7.52 -7.50
N GLN A 51 15.81 -6.78 -8.23
CA GLN A 51 15.71 -5.33 -8.31
C GLN A 51 14.39 -4.88 -8.97
N GLN A 52 13.93 -5.59 -10.01
CA GLN A 52 12.62 -5.32 -10.62
C GLN A 52 11.46 -5.51 -9.64
N ARG A 53 11.50 -6.57 -8.82
CA ARG A 53 10.48 -6.83 -7.78
C ARG A 53 10.50 -5.74 -6.70
N ILE A 54 11.68 -5.31 -6.25
CA ILE A 54 11.82 -4.21 -5.30
C ILE A 54 11.19 -2.94 -5.86
N ASN A 55 11.55 -2.55 -7.09
CA ASN A 55 11.03 -1.34 -7.73
C ASN A 55 9.51 -1.39 -7.91
N THR A 56 8.97 -2.55 -8.30
CA THR A 56 7.52 -2.75 -8.46
C THR A 56 6.80 -2.62 -7.12
N ASN A 57 7.36 -3.21 -6.06
CA ASN A 57 6.81 -3.13 -4.73
C ASN A 57 6.87 -1.70 -4.16
N ASP A 58 7.96 -0.97 -4.40
CA ASP A 58 8.12 0.43 -3.99
C ASP A 58 7.07 1.33 -4.67
N ALA A 59 6.82 1.12 -5.97
CA ALA A 59 5.74 1.81 -6.68
C ALA A 59 4.36 1.49 -6.09
N ALA A 60 4.10 0.22 -5.75
CA ALA A 60 2.84 -0.20 -5.13
C ALA A 60 2.64 0.45 -3.74
N VAL A 61 3.69 0.50 -2.91
CA VAL A 61 3.68 1.16 -1.59
C VAL A 61 3.29 2.63 -1.72
N LEU A 62 3.93 3.37 -2.66
CA LEU A 62 3.63 4.78 -2.88
C LEU A 62 2.18 5.02 -3.31
N GLU A 63 1.66 4.20 -4.21
CA GLU A 63 0.27 4.33 -4.67
C GLU A 63 -0.72 4.02 -3.54
N HIS A 64 -0.47 2.98 -2.74
CA HIS A 64 -1.31 2.64 -1.59
C HIS A 64 -1.30 3.75 -0.53
N GLN A 65 -0.14 4.37 -0.28
CA GLN A 65 -0.03 5.52 0.62
C GLN A 65 -0.86 6.70 0.12
N ARG A 66 -0.79 7.01 -1.19
CA ARG A 66 -1.57 8.10 -1.80
C ARG A 66 -3.08 7.87 -1.64
N ILE A 67 -3.55 6.66 -1.94
CA ILE A 67 -4.97 6.29 -1.80
C ILE A 67 -5.40 6.39 -0.34
N LEU A 68 -4.59 5.86 0.59
CA LEU A 68 -4.88 5.89 2.02
C LEU A 68 -5.03 7.32 2.54
N ILE A 69 -4.15 8.23 2.15
CA ILE A 69 -4.25 9.66 2.51
C ILE A 69 -5.58 10.26 2.02
N GLY A 70 -5.96 9.99 0.77
CA GLY A 70 -7.23 10.47 0.21
C GLY A 70 -8.44 9.92 0.96
N MET A 71 -8.45 8.62 1.27
CA MET A 71 -9.55 8.00 2.03
C MET A 71 -9.63 8.48 3.47
N GLN A 72 -8.48 8.68 4.13
CA GLN A 72 -8.41 9.23 5.49
C GLN A 72 -8.99 10.65 5.51
N SER A 73 -8.64 11.48 4.53
CA SER A 73 -9.22 12.83 4.37
C SER A 73 -10.74 12.80 4.14
N LEU A 74 -11.25 11.90 3.31
CA LEU A 74 -12.69 11.74 3.10
C LEU A 74 -13.40 11.28 4.38
N LEU A 75 -12.79 10.38 5.15
CA LEU A 75 -13.32 9.93 6.42
C LEU A 75 -13.38 11.08 7.44
N ASP A 76 -12.32 11.87 7.57
CA ASP A 76 -12.26 12.99 8.50
C ASP A 76 -13.33 14.05 8.19
N ARG A 77 -13.55 14.34 6.90
CA ARG A 77 -14.61 15.24 6.44
C ARG A 77 -16.01 14.67 6.71
N ALA A 78 -16.22 13.39 6.45
CA ALA A 78 -17.49 12.72 6.75
C ALA A 78 -17.80 12.71 8.26
N LEU A 79 -16.80 12.47 9.10
CA LEU A 79 -16.91 12.54 10.57
C LEU A 79 -17.20 13.95 11.07
N SER A 80 -16.75 14.97 10.34
CA SER A 80 -17.03 16.39 10.62
C SER A 80 -18.42 16.83 10.14
N GLY A 81 -19.20 15.93 9.53
CA GLY A 81 -20.54 16.21 9.02
C GLY A 81 -20.57 16.87 7.64
N GLU A 82 -19.45 16.96 6.94
CA GLU A 82 -19.44 17.40 5.54
C GLU A 82 -20.13 16.36 4.65
N ASN A 83 -20.87 16.86 3.66
CA ASN A 83 -21.40 16.02 2.59
C ASN A 83 -20.31 15.81 1.53
N VAL A 84 -19.27 15.08 1.92
CA VAL A 84 -18.24 14.54 1.01
C VAL A 84 -18.83 13.52 0.08
#